data_AF-A0A847AXH1-F1
#
_entry.id   AF-A0A847AXH1-F1
#
_cell.length_a   1.000
_cell.length_b   1.000
_cell.length_c   1.000
_cell.angle_alpha   90.00
_cell.angle_beta   90.00
_cell.angle_gamma   90.00
#
_symmetry.space_group_name_H-M   'P 1'
#
loop_
_entity.id
_entity.type
_entity.pdbx_description
1 polymer ?
#
loop_
_entity_poly.entity_id
_entity_poly.type
_entity_poly.pdbx_seq_one_letter_code
_entity_poly.pdbx_strand_id
1 'polypeptide(L)'
;LGFANSVKRGKIGIAAASGSGQQEVAVNIEKFGGGISQAFGTGGRDLSQEVGGITMLTALDYLASDPETDLILLLSKPPHPEVEKKILKRAEASQKPVVTCFLGRPAREASENIFYTRTLEAAALAAVSISQGKEPKFKDFTVKNVEDLIEKAASRLATKEKYIRGLYAGGTLCDEALDILYSKGINPWSNAGNKEERKIKDSSKSI
;
A
#
# COMPACT_ATOMS: atom_id res chain seq x y z
N LEU A 1 -17.86 7.24 -8.78
CA LEU A 1 -16.67 7.36 -7.89
C LEU A 1 -17.16 7.30 -6.45
N GLY A 2 -16.41 6.61 -5.57
CA GLY A 2 -16.68 6.55 -4.13
C GLY A 2 -15.96 7.67 -3.38
N PHE A 3 -15.28 7.34 -2.27
CA PHE A 3 -14.43 8.27 -1.52
C PHE A 3 -13.11 8.57 -2.27
N ALA A 4 -12.71 9.85 -2.30
CA ALA A 4 -11.51 10.32 -2.97
C ALA A 4 -10.95 11.57 -2.30
N ASN A 5 -9.68 11.89 -2.59
CA ASN A 5 -8.96 13.02 -2.03
C ASN A 5 -8.60 14.00 -3.15
N SER A 6 -8.77 15.29 -2.90
CA SER A 6 -8.23 16.33 -3.79
C SER A 6 -6.72 16.36 -3.62
N VAL A 7 -5.98 16.05 -4.68
CA VAL A 7 -4.51 16.08 -4.71
C VAL A 7 -4.02 16.74 -5.99
N LYS A 8 -2.77 17.19 -5.98
CA LYS A 8 -2.11 17.83 -7.13
C LYS A 8 -2.14 16.94 -8.36
N ARG A 9 -2.37 17.58 -9.51
CA ARG A 9 -2.12 16.97 -10.82
C ARG A 9 -0.63 16.64 -10.95
N GLY A 10 -0.33 15.46 -11.47
CA GLY A 10 1.04 15.03 -11.79
C GLY A 10 1.04 13.89 -12.80
N LYS A 11 2.09 13.09 -12.77
CA LYS A 11 2.39 12.06 -13.80
C LYS A 11 2.32 10.62 -13.27
N ILE A 12 1.84 10.43 -12.02
CA ILE A 12 1.72 9.11 -11.40
C ILE A 12 0.30 8.59 -11.58
N GLY A 13 0.16 7.48 -12.31
CA GLY A 13 -1.11 6.76 -12.47
C GLY A 13 -1.26 5.67 -11.41
N ILE A 14 -2.42 5.55 -10.79
CA ILE A 14 -2.69 4.56 -9.74
C ILE A 14 -3.74 3.56 -10.22
N ALA A 15 -3.48 2.26 -10.02
CA ALA A 15 -4.50 1.21 -10.11
C ALA A 15 -4.50 0.41 -8.80
N ALA A 16 -5.65 0.33 -8.14
CA ALA A 16 -5.73 -0.17 -6.77
C ALA A 16 -6.94 -1.07 -6.51
N ALA A 17 -6.68 -2.30 -6.07
CA ALA A 17 -7.68 -3.20 -5.50
C ALA A 17 -7.90 -2.91 -4.00
N SER A 18 -7.91 -1.62 -3.64
CA SER A 18 -7.92 -1.15 -2.25
C SER A 18 -8.35 0.32 -2.17
N GLY A 19 -9.57 0.58 -1.67
CA GLY A 19 -10.09 1.94 -1.57
C GLY A 19 -9.34 2.81 -0.56
N SER A 20 -9.07 2.31 0.64
CA SER A 20 -8.33 3.08 1.65
C SER A 20 -6.83 3.17 1.33
N GLY A 21 -6.24 2.13 0.72
CA GLY A 21 -4.85 2.17 0.29
C GLY A 21 -4.61 3.16 -0.84
N GLN A 22 -5.54 3.27 -1.80
CA GLN A 22 -5.48 4.27 -2.86
C GLN A 22 -5.50 5.70 -2.29
N GLN A 23 -6.40 5.97 -1.33
CA GLN A 23 -6.49 7.28 -0.67
C GLN A 23 -5.19 7.62 0.08
N GLU A 24 -4.67 6.67 0.87
CA GLU A 24 -3.43 6.85 1.64
C GLU A 24 -2.21 7.12 0.75
N VAL A 25 -2.08 6.38 -0.36
CA VAL A 25 -0.96 6.60 -1.29
C VAL A 25 -1.11 7.92 -2.02
N ALA A 26 -2.33 8.31 -2.43
CA ALA A 26 -2.55 9.59 -3.09
C ALA A 26 -2.13 10.77 -2.19
N VAL A 27 -2.48 10.77 -0.90
CA VAL A 27 -2.07 11.84 0.02
C VAL A 27 -0.57 11.81 0.30
N ASN A 28 0.05 10.62 0.40
CA ASN A 28 1.50 10.53 0.59
C ASN A 28 2.27 10.98 -0.66
N ILE A 29 1.77 10.70 -1.87
CA ILE A 29 2.37 11.22 -3.11
C ILE A 29 2.41 12.75 -3.05
N GLU A 30 1.31 13.42 -2.69
CA GLU A 30 1.29 14.87 -2.55
C GLU A 30 2.21 15.36 -1.43
N LYS A 31 2.17 14.72 -0.26
CA LYS A 31 3.05 15.03 0.89
C LYS A 31 4.53 14.96 0.50
N PHE A 32 4.91 14.04 -0.38
CA PHE A 32 6.27 13.90 -0.89
C PHE A 32 6.58 14.82 -2.10
N GLY A 33 5.63 15.67 -2.50
CA GLY A 33 5.81 16.67 -3.54
C GLY A 33 5.53 16.17 -4.96
N GLY A 34 4.86 15.03 -5.10
CA GLY A 34 4.34 14.53 -6.38
C GLY A 34 2.90 14.94 -6.65
N GLY A 35 2.31 14.30 -7.67
CA GLY A 35 0.91 14.44 -8.03
C GLY A 35 0.45 13.28 -8.91
N ILE A 36 -0.87 13.09 -9.01
CA ILE A 36 -1.46 11.96 -9.74
C ILE A 36 -1.99 12.39 -11.11
N SER A 37 -1.88 11.50 -12.10
CA SER A 37 -2.50 11.66 -13.41
C SER A 37 -3.92 11.09 -13.41
N GLN A 38 -4.07 9.85 -12.95
CA GLN A 38 -5.34 9.12 -12.86
C GLN A 38 -5.30 8.16 -11.68
N ALA A 39 -6.45 7.77 -11.15
CA ALA A 39 -6.53 6.76 -10.10
C ALA A 39 -7.76 5.86 -10.27
N PHE A 40 -7.52 4.57 -10.55
CA PHE A 40 -8.53 3.55 -10.80
C PHE A 40 -8.68 2.63 -9.60
N GLY A 41 -9.86 2.65 -8.98
CA GLY A 41 -10.25 1.64 -8.00
C GLY A 41 -10.79 0.40 -8.71
N THR A 42 -10.14 -0.75 -8.55
CA THR A 42 -10.47 -1.99 -9.28
C THR A 42 -11.43 -2.89 -8.52
N GLY A 43 -11.61 -2.64 -7.22
CA GLY A 43 -12.46 -3.42 -6.31
C GLY A 43 -11.66 -4.47 -5.53
N GLY A 44 -11.99 -4.66 -4.25
CA GLY A 44 -11.17 -5.48 -3.33
C GLY A 44 -11.10 -6.97 -3.64
N ARG A 45 -11.93 -7.48 -4.56
CA ARG A 45 -11.94 -8.89 -5.01
C ARG A 45 -11.30 -9.09 -6.38
N ASP A 46 -10.92 -8.01 -7.07
CA ASP A 46 -10.47 -8.07 -8.46
C ASP A 46 -9.28 -9.01 -8.65
N LEU A 47 -8.39 -9.07 -7.66
CA LEU A 47 -7.19 -9.92 -7.71
C LEU A 47 -7.37 -11.33 -7.15
N SER A 48 -8.61 -11.76 -6.91
CA SER A 48 -8.92 -13.15 -6.58
C SER A 48 -8.79 -14.05 -7.80
N GLN A 49 -8.68 -15.36 -7.58
CA GLN A 49 -8.60 -16.33 -8.67
C GLN A 49 -9.85 -16.30 -9.56
N GLU A 50 -11.02 -16.15 -8.94
CA GLU A 50 -12.34 -16.18 -9.58
C GLU A 50 -12.56 -14.97 -10.49
N VAL A 51 -12.07 -13.79 -10.09
CA VAL A 51 -12.22 -12.56 -10.89
C VAL A 51 -11.07 -12.42 -11.90
N GLY A 52 -9.85 -12.81 -11.53
CA GLY A 52 -8.74 -12.92 -12.47
C GLY A 52 -8.02 -11.60 -12.80
N GLY A 53 -8.25 -10.53 -12.05
CA GLY A 53 -7.56 -9.24 -12.19
C GLY A 53 -7.98 -8.43 -13.40
N ILE A 54 -9.19 -8.67 -13.94
CA ILE A 54 -9.66 -8.08 -15.20
C ILE A 54 -9.59 -6.55 -15.14
N THR A 55 -10.03 -5.95 -14.04
CA THR A 55 -10.08 -4.49 -13.92
C THR A 55 -8.69 -3.89 -13.71
N MET A 56 -7.83 -4.53 -12.91
CA MET A 56 -6.43 -4.14 -12.73
C MET A 56 -5.65 -4.20 -14.04
N LEU A 57 -5.82 -5.26 -14.83
CA LEU A 57 -5.17 -5.41 -16.13
C LEU A 57 -5.66 -4.33 -17.11
N THR A 58 -6.97 -4.03 -17.11
CA THR A 58 -7.55 -2.97 -17.95
C THR A 58 -7.02 -1.59 -17.56
N ALA A 59 -6.97 -1.30 -16.26
CA ALA A 59 -6.43 -0.03 -15.75
C ALA A 59 -4.94 0.12 -16.07
N LEU A 60 -4.16 -0.97 -15.94
CA LEU A 60 -2.76 -1.01 -16.31
C LEU A 60 -2.56 -0.72 -17.80
N ASP A 61 -3.35 -1.34 -18.69
CA ASP A 61 -3.27 -1.07 -20.13
C ASP A 61 -3.60 0.39 -20.46
N TYR A 62 -4.65 0.93 -19.84
CA TYR A 62 -5.01 2.33 -19.99
C TYR A 62 -3.85 3.25 -19.57
N LEU A 63 -3.33 3.06 -18.35
CA LEU A 63 -2.22 3.86 -17.82
C LEU A 63 -0.93 3.71 -18.64
N ALA A 64 -0.67 2.53 -19.20
CA ALA A 64 0.45 2.28 -20.09
C ALA A 64 0.32 3.09 -21.40
N SER A 65 -0.89 3.22 -21.94
CA SER A 65 -1.15 4.02 -23.15
C SER A 65 -1.32 5.52 -22.93
N ASP A 66 -1.58 5.95 -21.69
CA ASP A 66 -1.88 7.35 -21.36
C ASP A 66 -0.62 8.24 -21.42
N PRO A 67 -0.53 9.23 -22.32
CA PRO A 67 0.63 10.12 -22.42
C PRO A 67 0.78 11.06 -21.21
N GLU A 68 -0.25 11.19 -20.38
CA GLU A 68 -0.19 11.98 -19.13
C GLU A 68 0.31 11.17 -17.93
N THR A 69 0.58 9.89 -18.10
CA THR A 69 1.09 9.00 -17.06
C THR A 69 2.51 8.55 -17.40
N ASP A 70 3.49 8.93 -16.59
CA ASP A 70 4.90 8.54 -16.79
C ASP A 70 5.29 7.35 -15.89
N LEU A 71 4.60 7.16 -14.76
CA LEU A 71 4.83 6.08 -13.81
C LEU A 71 3.51 5.46 -13.36
N ILE A 72 3.47 4.14 -13.24
CA ILE A 72 2.30 3.38 -12.79
C ILE A 72 2.53 2.84 -11.39
N LEU A 73 1.53 2.95 -10.53
CA LEU A 73 1.57 2.43 -9.18
C LEU A 73 0.40 1.44 -8.98
N LEU A 74 0.74 0.18 -8.65
CA LEU A 74 -0.21 -0.92 -8.47
C LEU A 74 -0.33 -1.29 -6.99
N LEU A 75 -1.55 -1.22 -6.44
CA LEU A 75 -1.82 -1.45 -5.02
C LEU A 75 -2.82 -2.58 -4.79
N SER A 76 -2.52 -3.48 -3.86
CA SER A 76 -3.51 -4.45 -3.39
C SER A 76 -3.10 -5.12 -2.07
N LYS A 77 -4.07 -5.81 -1.45
CA LYS A 77 -3.79 -6.95 -0.56
C LYS A 77 -3.11 -8.08 -1.36
N PRO A 78 -2.54 -9.12 -0.74
CA PRO A 78 -1.82 -10.14 -1.49
C PRO A 78 -2.71 -10.75 -2.59
N PRO A 79 -2.35 -10.62 -3.88
CA PRO A 79 -3.14 -11.16 -4.97
C PRO A 79 -3.05 -12.70 -5.01
N HIS A 80 -3.97 -13.35 -5.70
CA HIS A 80 -3.80 -14.77 -6.01
C HIS A 80 -2.53 -14.96 -6.88
N PRO A 81 -1.68 -15.97 -6.63
CA PRO A 81 -0.39 -16.13 -7.33
C PRO A 81 -0.49 -16.11 -8.87
N GLU A 82 -1.47 -16.81 -9.43
CA GLU A 82 -1.68 -16.83 -10.89
C GLU A 82 -2.12 -15.47 -11.46
N VAL A 83 -2.85 -14.67 -10.68
CA VAL A 83 -3.30 -13.34 -11.08
C VAL A 83 -2.13 -12.36 -10.98
N GLU A 84 -1.33 -12.47 -9.93
CA GLU A 84 -0.09 -11.70 -9.77
C GLU A 84 0.85 -11.90 -10.95
N LYS A 85 1.09 -13.15 -11.35
CA LYS A 85 1.94 -13.48 -12.50
C LYS A 85 1.44 -12.81 -13.79
N LYS A 86 0.13 -12.79 -14.03
CA LYS A 86 -0.47 -12.11 -15.18
C LYS A 86 -0.25 -10.59 -15.13
N ILE A 87 -0.42 -9.98 -13.96
CA ILE A 87 -0.24 -8.55 -13.75
C ILE A 87 1.22 -8.15 -13.94
N LEU A 88 2.17 -8.87 -13.33
CA LEU A 88 3.59 -8.56 -13.45
C LEU A 88 4.07 -8.70 -14.90
N LYS A 89 3.65 -9.77 -15.60
CA LYS A 89 3.94 -9.93 -17.04
C LYS A 89 3.39 -8.76 -17.87
N ARG A 90 2.20 -8.25 -17.54
CA ARG A 90 1.62 -7.09 -18.23
C ARG A 90 2.36 -5.80 -17.89
N ALA A 91 2.79 -5.65 -16.62
CA ALA A 91 3.54 -4.49 -16.15
C ALA A 91 4.91 -4.42 -16.82
N GLU A 92 5.60 -5.55 -16.99
CA GLU A 92 6.85 -5.66 -17.77
C GLU A 92 6.65 -5.17 -19.21
N ALA A 93 5.57 -5.62 -19.86
CA ALA A 93 5.26 -5.22 -21.24
C ALA A 93 4.89 -3.73 -21.41
N SER A 94 4.56 -3.01 -20.32
CA SER A 94 4.15 -1.60 -20.40
C SER A 94 5.29 -0.62 -20.71
N GLN A 95 6.56 -1.03 -20.53
CA GLN A 95 7.78 -0.23 -20.67
C GLN A 95 7.88 1.04 -19.80
N LYS A 96 6.80 1.45 -19.12
CA LYS A 96 6.82 2.49 -18.10
C LYS A 96 7.34 1.91 -16.78
N PRO A 97 8.00 2.72 -15.93
CA PRO A 97 8.27 2.34 -14.56
C PRO A 97 6.98 1.98 -13.81
N VAL A 98 7.00 0.85 -13.11
CA VAL A 98 5.88 0.33 -12.34
C VAL A 98 6.32 0.12 -10.90
N VAL A 99 5.69 0.81 -9.95
CA VAL A 99 5.85 0.55 -8.51
C VAL A 99 4.71 -0.35 -8.06
N THR A 100 5.02 -1.43 -7.36
CA THR A 100 4.02 -2.35 -6.80
C THR A 100 4.05 -2.31 -5.28
N CYS A 101 2.88 -2.32 -4.66
CA CYS A 101 2.70 -2.59 -3.24
C CYS A 101 1.59 -3.62 -3.08
N PHE A 102 2.01 -4.89 -3.06
CA PHE A 102 1.16 -6.02 -2.75
C PHE A 102 1.42 -6.38 -1.29
N LEU A 103 0.56 -5.88 -0.40
CA LEU A 103 0.73 -6.06 1.05
C LEU A 103 0.88 -7.54 1.40
N GLY A 104 1.61 -7.84 2.47
CA GLY A 104 1.90 -9.20 2.90
C GLY A 104 2.86 -9.99 2.00
N ARG A 105 3.35 -9.46 0.87
CA ARG A 105 4.39 -10.12 0.07
C ARG A 105 5.79 -9.90 0.68
N PRO A 106 6.67 -10.91 0.58
CA PRO A 106 8.06 -10.75 1.00
C PRO A 106 8.78 -9.71 0.12
N ALA A 107 9.91 -9.20 0.61
CA ALA A 107 10.77 -8.34 -0.17
C ALA A 107 11.22 -9.07 -1.46
N ARG A 108 11.35 -8.31 -2.54
CA ARG A 108 11.79 -8.78 -3.85
C ARG A 108 12.73 -7.74 -4.44
N GLU A 109 13.74 -8.22 -5.14
CA GLU A 109 14.58 -7.34 -5.94
C GLU A 109 13.78 -6.75 -7.09
N ALA A 110 14.12 -5.52 -7.48
CA ALA A 110 13.52 -4.90 -8.65
C ALA A 110 13.84 -5.70 -9.92
N SER A 111 12.90 -5.73 -10.86
CA SER A 111 13.17 -6.14 -12.25
C SER A 111 13.36 -4.89 -13.14
N GLU A 112 13.58 -5.07 -14.44
CA GLU A 112 13.92 -3.98 -15.37
C GLU A 112 13.11 -2.69 -15.18
N ASN A 113 11.77 -2.80 -15.16
CA ASN A 113 10.87 -1.66 -14.96
C ASN A 113 9.94 -1.82 -13.74
N ILE A 114 10.06 -2.88 -12.93
CA ILE A 114 9.19 -3.12 -11.78
C ILE A 114 9.94 -2.96 -10.46
N PHE A 115 9.43 -2.07 -9.61
CA PHE A 115 9.92 -1.81 -8.26
C PHE A 115 8.95 -2.35 -7.22
N TYR A 116 9.43 -3.20 -6.32
CA TYR A 116 8.61 -3.83 -5.29
C TYR A 116 8.73 -3.08 -3.96
N THR A 117 7.59 -2.76 -3.36
CA THR A 117 7.50 -2.09 -2.05
C THR A 117 6.59 -2.88 -1.12
N ARG A 118 6.78 -2.69 0.19
CA ARG A 118 6.07 -3.43 1.23
C ARG A 118 5.09 -2.59 2.04
N THR A 119 5.21 -1.26 1.97
CA THR A 119 4.30 -0.33 2.62
C THR A 119 3.78 0.70 1.63
N LEU A 120 2.61 1.26 1.89
CA LEU A 120 1.96 2.33 1.15
C LEU A 120 2.83 3.59 1.18
N GLU A 121 3.47 3.89 2.31
CA GLU A 121 4.39 5.04 2.42
C GLU A 121 5.64 4.83 1.54
N ALA A 122 6.25 3.64 1.57
CA ALA A 122 7.39 3.31 0.73
C ALA A 122 7.00 3.33 -0.78
N ALA A 123 5.81 2.85 -1.12
CA ALA A 123 5.29 2.88 -2.48
C ALA A 123 5.16 4.31 -3.01
N ALA A 124 4.55 5.20 -2.21
CA ALA A 124 4.41 6.61 -2.55
C ALA A 124 5.78 7.29 -2.69
N LEU A 125 6.71 7.05 -1.76
CA LEU A 125 8.04 7.65 -1.78
C LEU A 125 8.87 7.20 -3.00
N ALA A 126 8.81 5.90 -3.33
CA ALA A 126 9.46 5.36 -4.52
C ALA A 126 8.86 5.96 -5.80
N ALA A 127 7.53 5.98 -5.91
CA ALA A 127 6.83 6.54 -7.06
C ALA A 127 7.18 8.00 -7.31
N VAL A 128 7.20 8.83 -6.26
CA VAL A 128 7.58 10.25 -6.41
C VAL A 128 9.05 10.44 -6.76
N SER A 129 9.95 9.60 -6.21
CA SER A 129 11.38 9.68 -6.54
C SER A 129 11.61 9.35 -8.01
N ILE A 130 11.03 8.25 -8.49
CA ILE A 130 11.17 7.80 -9.88
C ILE A 130 10.49 8.78 -10.84
N SER A 131 9.30 9.29 -10.54
CA SER A 131 8.60 10.25 -11.41
C SER A 131 9.34 11.58 -11.55
N GLN A 132 10.31 11.86 -10.67
CA GLN A 132 11.17 13.05 -10.71
C GLN A 132 12.56 12.75 -11.31
N GLY A 133 12.77 11.55 -11.87
CA GLY A 133 14.05 11.12 -12.43
C GLY A 133 15.15 10.96 -11.38
N LYS A 134 14.79 10.71 -10.11
CA LYS A 134 15.73 10.50 -9.01
C LYS A 134 15.86 9.00 -8.71
N GLU A 135 16.98 8.63 -8.11
CA GLU A 135 17.19 7.30 -7.53
C GLU A 135 15.99 6.89 -6.64
N PRO A 136 15.42 5.69 -6.84
CA PRO A 136 14.28 5.22 -6.06
C PRO A 136 14.60 5.18 -4.56
N LYS A 137 13.71 5.75 -3.75
CA LYS A 137 13.84 5.73 -2.29
C LYS A 137 12.85 4.75 -1.68
N PHE A 138 13.38 3.72 -1.04
CA PHE A 138 12.61 2.70 -0.32
C PHE A 138 12.81 2.90 1.18
N LYS A 139 11.90 3.64 1.82
CA LYS A 139 11.91 3.80 3.28
C LYS A 139 10.52 3.49 3.81
N ASP A 140 10.44 2.48 4.69
CA ASP A 140 9.17 2.05 5.27
C ASP A 140 8.52 3.13 6.14
N PHE A 141 9.33 3.98 6.78
CA PHE A 141 8.86 5.06 7.66
C PHE A 141 9.63 6.36 7.41
N THR A 142 8.93 7.43 7.01
CA THR A 142 9.57 8.74 6.79
C THR A 142 9.61 9.63 8.02
N VAL A 143 8.97 9.22 9.12
CA VAL A 143 8.93 9.96 10.38
C VAL A 143 10.35 10.28 10.88
N LYS A 144 10.50 11.48 11.45
CA LYS A 144 11.72 11.99 12.07
C LYS A 144 11.50 12.14 13.57
N ASN A 145 12.58 12.20 14.35
CA ASN A 145 12.56 12.39 15.80
C ASN A 145 11.70 11.34 16.51
N VAL A 146 11.95 10.06 16.20
CA VAL A 146 11.15 8.94 16.71
C VAL A 146 11.30 8.84 18.23
N GLU A 147 12.49 9.11 18.75
CA GLU A 147 12.82 9.08 20.16
C GLU A 147 11.96 10.09 20.94
N ASP A 148 11.88 11.34 20.47
CA ASP A 148 11.03 12.38 21.09
C ASP A 148 9.54 11.99 21.06
N LEU A 149 9.09 11.35 19.97
CA LEU A 149 7.70 10.89 19.86
C LEU A 149 7.41 9.76 20.84
N ILE A 150 8.34 8.82 21.00
CA ILE A 150 8.25 7.73 21.97
C ILE A 150 8.22 8.30 23.39
N GLU A 151 9.11 9.23 23.73
CA GLU A 151 9.17 9.84 25.06
C GLU A 151 7.89 10.62 25.39
N LYS A 152 7.38 11.41 24.43
CA LYS A 152 6.11 12.12 24.58
C LYS A 152 4.92 11.19 24.73
N ALA A 153 4.92 10.05 24.05
CA ALA A 153 3.88 9.04 24.21
C ALA A 153 3.99 8.36 25.58
N ALA A 154 5.20 7.93 25.96
CA ALA A 154 5.48 7.23 27.20
C ALA A 154 5.18 8.07 28.45
N SER A 155 5.48 9.37 28.42
CA SER A 155 5.21 10.28 29.56
C SER A 155 3.72 10.47 29.85
N ARG A 156 2.84 10.11 28.92
CA ARG A 156 1.38 10.15 29.11
C ARG A 156 0.81 8.82 29.63
N LEU A 157 1.61 7.76 29.62
CA LEU A 157 1.15 6.43 30.03
C LEU A 157 1.21 6.28 31.54
N ALA A 158 0.15 5.75 32.14
CA ALA A 158 0.17 5.33 33.52
C ALA A 158 0.91 3.99 33.64
N THR A 159 1.57 3.75 34.77
CA THR A 159 2.34 2.50 35.03
C THR A 159 1.51 1.21 34.92
N LYS A 160 0.18 1.31 34.97
CA LYS A 160 -0.76 0.18 34.88
C LYS A 160 -1.24 -0.13 33.45
N GLU A 161 -0.94 0.70 32.47
CA GLU A 161 -1.36 0.48 31.08
C GLU A 161 -0.43 -0.54 30.41
N LYS A 162 -1.01 -1.66 29.95
CA LYS A 162 -0.25 -2.83 29.45
C LYS A 162 -0.45 -3.11 27.96
N TYR A 163 -1.41 -2.45 27.32
CA TYR A 163 -1.87 -2.81 25.98
C TYR A 163 -1.97 -1.59 25.07
N ILE A 164 -1.60 -1.78 23.80
CA ILE A 164 -1.86 -0.85 22.70
C ILE A 164 -3.05 -1.40 21.92
N ARG A 165 -4.02 -0.54 21.60
CA ARG A 165 -5.18 -0.90 20.77
C ARG A 165 -5.19 -0.06 19.50
N GLY A 166 -5.04 -0.72 18.35
CA GLY A 166 -5.18 -0.10 17.03
C GLY A 166 -6.62 -0.12 16.56
N LEU A 167 -7.24 1.04 16.38
CA LEU A 167 -8.59 1.18 15.83
C LEU A 167 -8.47 1.76 14.41
N TYR A 168 -8.86 0.96 13.41
CA TYR A 168 -8.71 1.32 11.99
C TYR A 168 -10.06 1.41 11.30
N ALA A 169 -10.26 2.46 10.51
CA ALA A 169 -11.42 2.61 9.62
C ALA A 169 -11.18 2.06 8.21
N GLY A 170 -9.93 1.73 7.86
CA GLY A 170 -9.54 1.20 6.56
C GLY A 170 -8.90 -0.18 6.69
N GLY A 171 -9.51 -1.21 6.08
CA GLY A 171 -9.01 -2.59 6.17
C GLY A 171 -7.57 -2.74 5.70
N THR A 172 -7.18 -2.07 4.61
CA THR A 172 -5.81 -2.10 4.09
C THR A 172 -4.79 -1.45 5.04
N LEU A 173 -5.19 -0.38 5.74
CA LEU A 173 -4.33 0.27 6.73
C LEU A 173 -4.12 -0.63 7.94
N CYS A 174 -5.17 -1.36 8.33
CA CYS A 174 -5.09 -2.37 9.39
C CYS A 174 -4.18 -3.53 8.97
N ASP A 175 -4.35 -4.06 7.76
CA ASP A 175 -3.54 -5.17 7.24
C ASP A 175 -2.06 -4.80 7.16
N GLU A 176 -1.72 -3.61 6.63
CA GLU A 176 -0.34 -3.11 6.61
C GLU A 176 0.26 -2.99 8.02
N ALA A 177 -0.49 -2.44 8.97
CA ALA A 177 -0.03 -2.31 10.35
C ALA A 177 0.25 -3.69 10.97
N LEU A 178 -0.58 -4.69 10.69
CA LEU A 178 -0.36 -6.07 11.11
C LEU A 178 0.90 -6.65 10.45
N ASP A 179 1.08 -6.47 9.14
CA ASP A 179 2.27 -6.95 8.42
C ASP A 179 3.57 -6.35 8.97
N ILE A 180 3.56 -5.05 9.29
CA ILE A 180 4.67 -4.36 9.94
C ILE A 180 4.96 -5.01 11.31
N LEU A 181 3.94 -5.16 12.16
CA LEU A 181 4.11 -5.74 13.50
C LEU A 181 4.61 -7.19 13.44
N TYR A 182 4.04 -8.00 12.55
CA TYR A 182 4.48 -9.39 12.33
C TYR A 182 5.95 -9.44 11.91
N SER A 183 6.39 -8.53 11.04
CA SER A 183 7.81 -8.45 10.62
C SER A 183 8.76 -8.09 11.77
N LYS A 184 8.26 -7.52 12.87
CA LYS A 184 9.01 -7.23 14.09
C LYS A 184 8.85 -8.32 15.17
N GLY A 185 8.21 -9.44 14.84
CA GLY A 185 7.93 -10.53 15.78
C GLY A 185 6.79 -10.22 16.76
N ILE A 186 6.05 -9.13 16.57
CA ILE A 186 4.92 -8.75 17.40
C ILE A 186 3.66 -9.37 16.82
N ASN A 187 2.95 -10.17 17.61
CA ASN A 187 1.76 -10.89 17.18
C ASN A 187 0.52 -10.37 17.91
N PRO A 188 -0.04 -9.21 17.49
CA PRO A 188 -1.23 -8.66 18.11
C PRO A 188 -2.44 -9.55 17.87
N TRP A 189 -3.40 -9.47 18.79
CA TRP A 189 -4.74 -9.99 18.53
C TRP A 189 -5.47 -9.05 17.57
N SER A 190 -6.16 -9.62 16.57
CA SER A 190 -6.86 -8.83 15.55
C SER A 190 -8.12 -9.53 15.05
N ASN A 191 -9.15 -8.75 14.70
CA ASN A 191 -10.30 -9.23 13.93
C ASN A 191 -10.04 -9.20 12.41
N ALA A 192 -8.87 -8.73 11.99
CA ALA A 192 -8.35 -8.72 10.62
C ALA A 192 -7.02 -9.51 10.52
N GLY A 193 -6.48 -9.61 9.31
CA GLY A 193 -5.24 -10.36 9.04
C GLY A 193 -5.42 -11.88 8.93
N ASN A 194 -4.29 -12.57 8.74
CA ASN A 194 -4.27 -13.98 8.30
C ASN A 194 -3.83 -14.98 9.39
N LYS A 195 -3.60 -14.52 10.63
CA LYS A 195 -3.18 -15.38 11.76
C LYS A 195 -4.37 -15.84 12.59
N GLU A 196 -4.87 -17.05 12.31
CA GLU A 196 -6.02 -17.63 13.02
C GLU A 196 -5.78 -17.80 14.53
N GLU A 197 -4.54 -18.07 14.96
CA GLU A 197 -4.16 -18.27 16.37
C GLU A 197 -4.33 -17.02 17.27
N ARG A 198 -4.39 -15.83 16.66
CA ARG A 198 -4.57 -14.54 17.36
C ARG A 198 -5.84 -13.82 16.90
N LYS A 199 -6.81 -14.56 16.36
CA LYS A 199 -8.04 -13.98 15.85
C LYS A 199 -8.98 -13.58 16.99
N ILE A 200 -9.47 -12.35 16.94
CA ILE A 200 -10.50 -11.86 17.84
C ILE A 200 -11.84 -12.40 17.34
N LYS A 201 -12.50 -13.23 18.17
CA LYS A 201 -13.80 -13.83 17.84
C LYS A 201 -14.96 -12.83 17.90
N ASP A 202 -14.88 -11.87 18.81
CA ASP A 202 -15.89 -10.85 19.03
C ASP A 202 -15.20 -9.50 19.24
N SER A 203 -15.24 -8.63 18.22
CA SER A 203 -14.58 -7.32 18.26
C SER A 203 -15.23 -6.33 19.24
N SER A 204 -16.39 -6.66 19.81
CA SER A 204 -17.03 -5.87 20.86
C SER A 204 -16.51 -6.19 22.27
N LYS A 205 -15.72 -7.25 22.43
CA LYS A 205 -15.19 -7.70 23.73
C LYS A 205 -13.68 -7.49 23.80
N SER A 206 -13.23 -6.98 24.94
CA SER A 206 -11.79 -6.94 25.23
C SER A 206 -11.28 -8.35 25.51
N ILE A 207 -10.03 -8.57 25.11
CA ILE A 207 -9.23 -9.74 25.45
C ILE A 207 -8.58 -9.53 26.82
#